data_AF-A0A9D4UHU3-F1
#
_entry.id   AF-A0A9D4UHU3-F1
#
_cell.length_a   1.000
_cell.length_b   1.000
_cell.length_c   1.000
_cell.angle_alpha   90.00
_cell.angle_beta   90.00
_cell.angle_gamma   90.00
#
_symmetry.space_group_name_H-M   'P 1'
#
loop_
_entity.id
_entity.type
_entity.pdbx_description
1 polymer ?
#
loop_
_entity_poly.entity_id
_entity_poly.type
_entity_poly.pdbx_seq_one_letter_code
_entity_poly.pdbx_strand_id
1 'polypeptide(L)'
;AGLADNIVVSTSVAADVLGASYPPSAGSFRADITDTIMKPLLEFLSNTSSPFHLNIYPYLTWSFNSKQIPLPYALFQSNTRSQVEDGDLTYTNLLDAQLDAVWAAIAKLGFPNISLVITETGWPTAGGVGATPELATSYMEALVQKTLTSQGTPSHPGTPIPTYIFALFNENHKGGAPTEKNWGLLYPNGTRVYDVSLTDSAAVPARAKQWCVPAATSNDTSLQQALDFICSSNAAYCSAIQDPQKPCFLPNTLISHASFAMNAYWQANKANGSTCDFRGIGQITITDPSYGSCTYNSNVSESIPPSISPPPPSAPTSPPLTPTPTSDNQWCIAKEMSDNKSLQESLDYVCNFDAKFCSLIQNGQPCFEPNTLNAHASFAMNSYWQANKANGGNCDFGGIGQVTYTNP
;
A
#
# COMPACT_ATOMS: atom_id res chain seq x y z
N ALA A 1 12.54 -32.41 30.45
CA ALA A 1 12.04 -33.22 29.31
C ALA A 1 10.52 -33.13 29.29
N GLY A 2 9.87 -33.18 28.11
CA GLY A 2 8.40 -33.07 27.98
C GLY A 2 7.84 -31.66 27.70
N LEU A 3 8.66 -30.74 27.18
CA LEU A 3 8.20 -29.40 26.78
C LEU A 3 7.86 -29.30 25.28
N ALA A 4 8.18 -30.32 24.48
CA ALA A 4 8.07 -30.26 23.02
C ALA A 4 6.63 -29.98 22.54
N ASP A 5 5.62 -30.43 23.29
CA ASP A 5 4.21 -30.20 22.97
C ASP A 5 3.69 -28.81 23.44
N ASN A 6 4.46 -28.11 24.27
CA ASN A 6 4.08 -26.81 24.86
C ASN A 6 4.94 -25.64 24.35
N ILE A 7 6.16 -25.91 23.91
CA ILE A 7 7.13 -24.94 23.40
C ILE A 7 7.64 -25.50 22.07
N VAL A 8 6.99 -25.05 21.00
CA VAL A 8 7.34 -25.45 19.64
C VAL A 8 8.61 -24.74 19.17
N VAL A 9 9.38 -25.41 18.32
CA VAL A 9 10.57 -24.84 17.69
C VAL A 9 10.24 -24.51 16.24
N SER A 10 10.44 -23.26 15.85
CA SER A 10 10.29 -22.79 14.48
C SER A 10 11.37 -21.74 14.16
N THR A 11 11.36 -21.22 12.94
CA THR A 11 12.19 -20.09 12.52
C THR A 11 11.33 -19.07 11.80
N SER A 12 11.57 -17.78 12.07
CA SER A 12 10.85 -16.70 11.41
C SER A 12 11.58 -16.32 10.12
N VAL A 13 10.83 -16.28 9.01
CA VAL A 13 11.34 -15.85 7.71
C VAL A 13 10.59 -14.62 7.21
N ALA A 14 11.24 -13.79 6.41
CA ALA A 14 10.55 -12.73 5.68
C ALA A 14 9.85 -13.29 4.44
N ALA A 15 8.79 -12.62 3.97
CA ALA A 15 8.05 -13.04 2.78
C ALA A 15 8.87 -13.00 1.47
N ASP A 16 10.07 -12.40 1.48
CA ASP A 16 10.97 -12.36 0.32
C ASP A 16 11.49 -13.76 -0.08
N VAL A 17 11.34 -14.77 0.78
CA VAL A 17 11.63 -16.18 0.45
C VAL A 17 10.82 -16.72 -0.73
N LEU A 18 9.73 -16.04 -1.12
CA LEU A 18 8.96 -16.37 -2.32
C LEU A 18 9.66 -15.86 -3.59
N GLY A 19 9.74 -16.71 -4.60
CA GLY A 19 10.14 -16.35 -5.97
C GLY A 19 8.95 -15.97 -6.84
N ALA A 20 7.86 -16.74 -6.77
CA ALA A 20 6.59 -16.40 -7.40
C ALA A 20 5.50 -16.30 -6.33
N SER A 21 4.62 -15.31 -6.45
CA SER A 21 3.52 -15.07 -5.52
C SER A 21 2.24 -14.56 -6.20
N TYR A 22 2.23 -14.47 -7.53
CA TYR A 22 1.08 -14.03 -8.30
C TYR A 22 0.83 -14.95 -9.53
N PRO A 23 -0.42 -15.42 -9.72
CA PRO A 23 -1.50 -15.40 -8.72
C PRO A 23 -1.12 -16.24 -7.47
N PRO A 24 -1.85 -16.15 -6.34
CA PRO A 24 -1.48 -16.87 -5.11
C PRO A 24 -1.20 -18.37 -5.28
N SER A 25 -1.98 -19.08 -6.09
CA SER A 25 -1.78 -20.50 -6.44
C SER A 25 -0.44 -20.79 -7.14
N ALA A 26 0.16 -19.78 -7.79
CA ALA A 26 1.49 -19.85 -8.39
C ALA A 26 2.63 -19.71 -7.36
N GLY A 27 2.31 -19.44 -6.10
CA GLY A 27 3.21 -19.37 -4.95
C GLY A 27 4.33 -20.41 -4.99
N SER A 28 5.59 -19.99 -4.96
CA SER A 28 6.76 -20.87 -4.89
C SER A 28 7.94 -20.17 -4.22
N PHE A 29 8.78 -20.92 -3.50
CA PHE A 29 10.01 -20.39 -2.93
C PHE A 29 11.05 -20.06 -4.00
N ARG A 30 11.96 -19.11 -3.72
CA ARG A 30 13.04 -18.76 -4.65
C ARG A 30 13.94 -19.96 -4.90
N ALA A 31 14.24 -20.22 -6.17
CA ALA A 31 14.96 -21.42 -6.59
C ALA A 31 16.35 -21.59 -5.94
N ASP A 32 17.02 -20.49 -5.58
CA ASP A 32 18.32 -20.49 -4.92
C ASP A 32 18.30 -21.02 -3.48
N ILE A 33 17.14 -21.00 -2.81
CA ILE A 33 16.98 -21.45 -1.41
C ILE A 33 16.02 -22.64 -1.26
N THR A 34 15.26 -23.00 -2.31
CA THR A 34 14.20 -24.01 -2.25
C THR A 34 14.70 -25.35 -1.70
N ASP A 35 15.74 -25.93 -2.31
CA ASP A 35 16.22 -27.26 -1.94
C ASP A 35 17.17 -27.27 -0.73
N THR A 36 17.93 -26.19 -0.55
CA THR A 36 19.01 -26.10 0.45
C THR A 36 18.54 -25.58 1.80
N ILE A 37 17.49 -24.76 1.84
CA ILE A 37 16.99 -24.10 3.05
C ILE A 37 15.52 -24.45 3.30
N MET A 38 14.65 -24.20 2.33
CA MET A 38 13.20 -24.27 2.57
C MET A 38 12.72 -25.72 2.74
N LYS A 39 13.12 -26.64 1.86
CA LYS A 39 12.68 -28.04 1.96
C LYS A 39 13.13 -28.73 3.27
N PRO A 40 14.41 -28.63 3.71
CA PRO A 40 14.82 -29.19 5.00
C PRO A 40 14.11 -28.55 6.20
N LEU A 41 13.85 -27.24 6.14
CA LEU A 41 13.07 -26.54 7.17
C LEU A 41 11.64 -27.09 7.26
N LEU A 42 10.93 -27.22 6.13
CA LEU A 42 9.56 -27.74 6.11
C LEU A 42 9.49 -29.20 6.55
N GLU A 43 10.48 -30.01 6.20
CA GLU A 43 10.58 -31.39 6.70
C GLU A 43 10.72 -31.43 8.22
N PHE A 44 11.57 -30.57 8.80
CA PHE A 44 11.68 -30.44 10.25
C PHE A 44 10.35 -30.02 10.89
N LEU A 45 9.73 -28.95 10.39
CA LEU A 45 8.46 -28.43 10.92
C LEU A 45 7.32 -29.46 10.84
N SER A 46 7.25 -30.20 9.73
CA SER A 46 6.27 -31.28 9.56
C SER A 46 6.50 -32.42 10.55
N ASN A 47 7.76 -32.80 10.80
CA ASN A 47 8.10 -33.88 11.72
C ASN A 47 7.86 -33.50 13.20
N THR A 48 7.91 -32.22 13.53
CA THR A 48 7.72 -31.70 14.89
C THR A 48 6.36 -31.04 15.10
N SER A 49 5.43 -31.15 14.13
CA SER A 49 4.12 -30.48 14.16
C SER A 49 4.22 -28.98 14.50
N SER A 50 5.28 -28.33 14.03
CA SER A 50 5.59 -26.94 14.33
C SER A 50 5.11 -26.02 13.21
N PRO A 51 4.62 -24.81 13.53
CA PRO A 51 4.13 -23.87 12.52
C PRO A 51 5.28 -23.24 11.75
N PHE A 52 4.99 -22.74 10.55
CA PHE A 52 5.88 -21.87 9.79
C PHE A 52 5.68 -20.42 10.23
N HIS A 53 6.73 -19.80 10.77
CA HIS A 53 6.69 -18.41 11.24
C HIS A 53 7.08 -17.46 10.11
N LEU A 54 6.26 -16.43 9.87
CA LEU A 54 6.40 -15.54 8.73
C LEU A 54 6.22 -14.07 9.12
N ASN A 55 7.15 -13.23 8.67
CA ASN A 55 7.01 -11.78 8.68
C ASN A 55 6.45 -11.35 7.32
N ILE A 56 5.24 -10.77 7.31
CA ILE A 56 4.49 -10.48 6.10
C ILE A 56 3.88 -9.09 6.20
N TYR A 57 4.10 -8.25 5.19
CA TYR A 57 3.71 -6.84 5.24
C TYR A 57 3.03 -6.42 3.95
N PRO A 58 1.68 -6.30 3.96
CA PRO A 58 0.93 -5.67 2.89
C PRO A 58 1.45 -4.26 2.58
N TYR A 59 1.84 -3.47 3.61
CA TYR A 59 2.44 -2.14 3.42
C TYR A 59 3.69 -2.18 2.54
N LEU A 60 4.64 -3.07 2.80
CA LEU A 60 5.88 -3.14 2.04
C LEU A 60 5.57 -3.51 0.58
N THR A 61 4.77 -4.56 0.38
CA THR A 61 4.41 -5.01 -0.98
C THR A 61 3.64 -3.93 -1.74
N TRP A 62 2.68 -3.25 -1.09
CA TRP A 62 1.96 -2.13 -1.68
C TRP A 62 2.84 -0.93 -1.97
N SER A 63 3.66 -0.47 -1.02
CA SER A 63 4.46 0.74 -1.18
C SER A 63 5.45 0.62 -2.34
N PHE A 64 6.08 -0.56 -2.53
CA PHE A 64 6.93 -0.84 -3.69
C PHE A 64 6.17 -1.01 -5.01
N ASN A 65 4.87 -1.32 -4.97
CA ASN A 65 4.04 -1.62 -6.15
C ASN A 65 2.77 -0.77 -6.22
N SER A 66 2.77 0.44 -5.66
CA SER A 66 1.56 1.23 -5.38
C SER A 66 0.80 1.70 -6.63
N LYS A 67 1.44 1.61 -7.80
CA LYS A 67 0.81 1.83 -9.12
C LYS A 67 0.03 0.63 -9.63
N GLN A 68 0.38 -0.58 -9.19
CA GLN A 68 -0.22 -1.84 -9.62
C GLN A 68 -1.19 -2.38 -8.58
N ILE A 69 -0.84 -2.21 -7.30
CA ILE A 69 -1.62 -2.66 -6.16
C ILE A 69 -2.42 -1.47 -5.64
N PRO A 70 -3.77 -1.47 -5.76
CA PRO A 70 -4.59 -0.42 -5.19
C PRO A 70 -4.43 -0.38 -3.67
N LEU A 71 -4.27 0.82 -3.09
CA LEU A 71 -4.21 0.99 -1.64
C LEU A 71 -5.40 0.35 -0.90
N PRO A 72 -6.65 0.41 -1.40
CA PRO A 72 -7.77 -0.29 -0.77
C PRO A 72 -7.54 -1.80 -0.59
N TYR A 73 -6.92 -2.47 -1.57
CA TYR A 73 -6.61 -3.91 -1.50
C TYR A 73 -5.60 -4.22 -0.39
N ALA A 74 -4.61 -3.35 -0.19
CA ALA A 74 -3.62 -3.49 0.88
C ALA A 74 -4.20 -3.24 2.29
N LEU A 75 -5.30 -2.51 2.39
CA LEU A 75 -5.96 -2.08 3.63
C LEU A 75 -7.22 -2.88 3.98
N PHE A 76 -7.44 -4.05 3.38
CA PHE A 76 -8.66 -4.85 3.56
C PHE A 76 -9.96 -4.16 3.12
N GLN A 77 -9.87 -3.10 2.32
CA GLN A 77 -11.03 -2.37 1.84
C GLN A 77 -11.56 -3.04 0.58
N SER A 78 -12.63 -3.82 0.72
CA SER A 78 -13.28 -4.49 -0.40
C SER A 78 -13.92 -3.47 -1.35
N ASN A 79 -13.47 -3.49 -2.60
CA ASN A 79 -14.20 -2.94 -3.74
C ASN A 79 -14.04 -3.93 -4.91
N THR A 80 -15.06 -4.05 -5.76
CA THR A 80 -15.06 -5.03 -6.86
C THR A 80 -13.96 -4.81 -7.90
N ARG A 81 -13.28 -3.65 -7.89
CA ARG A 81 -12.21 -3.32 -8.84
C ARG A 81 -10.81 -3.69 -8.37
N SER A 82 -10.64 -4.06 -7.10
CA SER A 82 -9.32 -4.32 -6.50
C SER A 82 -9.14 -5.77 -6.09
N GLN A 83 -9.97 -6.69 -6.62
CA GLN A 83 -9.93 -8.11 -6.30
C GLN A 83 -8.99 -8.85 -7.26
N VAL A 84 -8.37 -9.93 -6.78
CA VAL A 84 -7.57 -10.85 -7.60
C VAL A 84 -8.33 -12.16 -7.71
N GLU A 85 -8.63 -12.57 -8.95
CA GLU A 85 -9.19 -13.88 -9.26
C GLU A 85 -8.07 -14.88 -9.53
N ASP A 86 -8.18 -16.06 -8.93
CA ASP A 86 -7.23 -17.16 -9.05
C ASP A 86 -7.96 -18.49 -9.06
N GLY A 87 -8.36 -18.93 -10.26
CA GLY A 87 -9.26 -20.06 -10.42
C GLY A 87 -10.62 -19.78 -9.78
N ASP A 88 -11.01 -20.63 -8.82
CA ASP A 88 -12.28 -20.49 -8.07
C ASP A 88 -12.13 -19.62 -6.81
N LEU A 89 -10.93 -19.08 -6.54
CA LEU A 89 -10.64 -18.26 -5.37
C LEU A 89 -10.61 -16.77 -5.74
N THR A 90 -11.33 -15.97 -4.95
CA THR A 90 -11.33 -14.51 -5.06
C THR A 90 -10.65 -13.92 -3.83
N TYR A 91 -9.58 -13.16 -4.06
CA TYR A 91 -8.85 -12.45 -3.03
C TYR A 91 -9.30 -11.00 -2.98
N THR A 92 -9.84 -10.57 -1.84
CA THR A 92 -10.36 -9.20 -1.63
C THR A 92 -9.39 -8.30 -0.88
N ASN A 93 -8.30 -8.86 -0.35
CA ASN A 93 -7.23 -8.12 0.30
C ASN A 93 -5.87 -8.76 0.05
N LEU A 94 -4.82 -7.95 0.15
CA LEU A 94 -3.44 -8.35 -0.15
C LEU A 94 -2.87 -9.35 0.86
N LEU A 95 -3.22 -9.22 2.15
CA LEU A 95 -2.69 -10.14 3.16
C LEU A 95 -3.10 -11.58 2.86
N ASP A 96 -4.36 -11.81 2.48
CA ASP A 96 -4.86 -13.14 2.13
C ASP A 96 -4.15 -13.72 0.91
N ALA A 97 -3.94 -12.90 -0.12
CA ALA A 97 -3.21 -13.33 -1.32
C ALA A 97 -1.76 -13.69 -0.99
N GLN A 98 -1.10 -12.93 -0.11
CA GLN A 98 0.28 -13.22 0.29
C GLN A 98 0.38 -14.50 1.15
N LEU A 99 -0.55 -14.70 2.08
CA LEU A 99 -0.58 -15.91 2.92
C LEU A 99 -0.85 -17.17 2.08
N ASP A 100 -1.79 -17.09 1.14
CA ASP A 100 -2.10 -18.21 0.27
C ASP A 100 -0.98 -18.51 -0.73
N ALA A 101 -0.21 -17.51 -1.15
CA ALA A 101 1.01 -17.72 -1.91
C ALA A 101 2.07 -18.51 -1.12
N VAL A 102 2.20 -18.26 0.19
CA VAL A 102 3.09 -19.04 1.06
C VAL A 102 2.57 -20.46 1.23
N TRP A 103 1.27 -20.66 1.50
CA TRP A 103 0.70 -22.00 1.58
C TRP A 103 0.85 -22.79 0.28
N ALA A 104 0.64 -22.15 -0.88
CA ALA A 104 0.85 -22.78 -2.18
C ALA A 104 2.33 -23.20 -2.37
N ALA A 105 3.29 -22.37 -1.95
CA ALA A 105 4.71 -22.70 -2.01
C ALA A 105 5.07 -23.91 -1.11
N ILE A 106 4.55 -23.93 0.12
CA ILE A 106 4.73 -25.04 1.07
C ILE A 106 4.11 -26.33 0.52
N ALA A 107 2.89 -26.27 0.00
CA ALA A 107 2.18 -27.41 -0.55
C ALA A 107 2.91 -28.01 -1.77
N LYS A 108 3.48 -27.18 -2.65
CA LYS A 108 4.29 -27.63 -3.80
C LYS A 108 5.53 -28.43 -3.41
N LEU A 109 6.07 -28.21 -2.20
CA LEU A 109 7.17 -29.00 -1.67
C LEU A 109 6.72 -30.27 -0.93
N GLY A 110 5.41 -30.54 -0.86
CA GLY A 110 4.84 -31.76 -0.29
C GLY A 110 4.40 -31.65 1.17
N PHE A 111 4.27 -30.43 1.71
CA PHE A 111 3.96 -30.21 3.14
C PHE A 111 2.66 -29.46 3.41
N PRO A 112 1.52 -29.85 2.81
CA PRO A 112 0.28 -29.05 2.82
C PRO A 112 -0.35 -28.83 4.21
N ASN A 113 0.06 -29.60 5.22
CA ASN A 113 -0.52 -29.56 6.57
C ASN A 113 0.22 -28.61 7.53
N ILE A 114 1.27 -27.92 7.09
CA ILE A 114 2.00 -26.96 7.93
C ILE A 114 1.13 -25.70 8.12
N SER A 115 0.87 -25.36 9.37
CA SER A 115 0.16 -24.12 9.74
C SER A 115 1.08 -22.90 9.67
N LEU A 116 0.48 -21.72 9.50
CA LEU A 116 1.21 -20.45 9.52
C LEU A 116 0.99 -19.70 10.84
N VAL A 117 2.03 -18.98 11.26
CA VAL A 117 1.95 -17.94 12.29
C VAL A 117 2.56 -16.68 11.69
N ILE A 118 1.79 -15.58 11.71
CA ILE A 118 2.33 -14.27 11.35
C ILE A 118 3.12 -13.75 12.55
N THR A 119 4.45 -13.77 12.46
CA THR A 119 5.33 -13.30 13.54
C THR A 119 5.54 -11.79 13.50
N GLU A 120 5.36 -11.16 12.35
CA GLU A 120 5.34 -9.71 12.23
C GLU A 120 4.43 -9.25 11.09
N THR A 121 3.56 -8.29 11.37
CA THR A 121 2.86 -7.51 10.37
C THR A 121 2.41 -6.17 10.95
N GLY A 122 2.19 -5.16 10.12
CA GLY A 122 1.80 -3.83 10.59
C GLY A 122 1.70 -2.81 9.46
N TRP A 123 1.60 -1.54 9.84
CA TRP A 123 1.58 -0.41 8.92
C TRP A 123 2.25 0.81 9.58
N PRO A 124 3.20 1.50 8.93
CA PRO A 124 3.91 2.62 9.55
C PRO A 124 3.06 3.88 9.56
N THR A 125 3.29 4.74 10.55
CA THR A 125 2.50 5.96 10.80
C THR A 125 3.15 7.22 10.24
N ALA A 126 4.41 7.15 9.78
CA ALA A 126 5.14 8.24 9.16
C ALA A 126 6.36 7.74 8.38
N GLY A 127 7.02 8.64 7.64
CA GLY A 127 8.33 8.40 7.02
C GLY A 127 8.30 7.76 5.64
N GLY A 128 7.12 7.56 5.04
CA GLY A 128 7.00 6.97 3.71
C GLY A 128 5.63 7.22 3.06
N VAL A 129 5.50 6.84 1.79
CA VAL A 129 4.23 6.92 1.07
C VAL A 129 3.16 6.08 1.77
N GLY A 130 1.97 6.64 1.96
CA GLY A 130 0.86 6.00 2.67
C GLY A 130 1.15 5.66 4.14
N ALA A 131 2.28 6.09 4.70
CA ALA A 131 2.57 5.90 6.10
C ALA A 131 1.93 7.05 6.90
N THR A 132 0.71 6.85 7.39
CA THR A 132 -0.02 7.82 8.20
C THR A 132 -0.74 7.11 9.36
N PRO A 133 -1.01 7.80 10.48
CA PRO A 133 -1.78 7.20 11.57
C PRO A 133 -3.14 6.66 11.13
N GLU A 134 -3.82 7.32 10.19
CA GLU A 134 -5.16 6.94 9.74
C GLU A 134 -5.17 5.64 8.94
N LEU A 135 -4.17 5.46 8.06
CA LEU A 135 -4.02 4.22 7.28
C LEU A 135 -3.52 3.09 8.17
N ALA A 136 -2.68 3.40 9.17
CA ALA A 136 -2.27 2.43 10.18
C ALA A 136 -3.43 1.96 11.05
N THR A 137 -4.31 2.86 11.51
CA THR A 137 -5.57 2.48 12.19
C THR A 137 -6.42 1.60 11.30
N SER A 138 -6.62 1.98 10.04
CA SER A 138 -7.46 1.23 9.11
C SER A 138 -6.96 -0.20 8.90
N TYR A 139 -5.65 -0.37 8.70
CA TYR A 139 -5.02 -1.68 8.58
C TYR A 139 -5.17 -2.49 9.88
N MET A 140 -4.89 -1.88 11.02
CA MET A 140 -4.89 -2.56 12.32
C MET A 140 -6.27 -3.01 12.76
N GLU A 141 -7.30 -2.18 12.58
CA GLU A 141 -8.69 -2.54 12.90
C GLU A 141 -9.14 -3.76 12.09
N ALA A 142 -8.87 -3.77 10.78
CA ALA A 142 -9.22 -4.88 9.91
C ALA A 142 -8.43 -6.16 10.25
N LEU A 143 -7.13 -6.03 10.56
CA LEU A 143 -6.30 -7.15 10.98
C LEU A 143 -6.80 -7.78 12.28
N VAL A 144 -7.12 -6.96 13.28
CA VAL A 144 -7.66 -7.43 14.57
C VAL A 144 -9.00 -8.12 14.35
N GLN A 145 -9.92 -7.51 13.59
CA GLN A 145 -11.21 -8.13 13.29
C GLN A 145 -11.04 -9.49 12.59
N LYS A 146 -10.17 -9.56 11.57
CA LYS A 146 -9.86 -10.81 10.87
C LYS A 146 -9.35 -11.90 11.83
N THR A 147 -8.47 -11.52 12.74
CA THR A 147 -7.83 -12.43 13.69
C THR A 147 -8.83 -12.94 14.73
N LEU A 148 -9.59 -12.04 15.37
CA LEU A 148 -10.56 -12.39 16.41
C LEU A 148 -11.72 -13.23 15.87
N THR A 149 -12.15 -12.96 14.63
CA THR A 149 -13.22 -13.75 13.98
C THR A 149 -12.73 -15.05 13.34
N SER A 150 -11.41 -15.33 13.38
CA SER A 150 -10.79 -16.48 12.74
C SER A 150 -11.22 -16.67 11.28
N GLN A 151 -11.28 -15.57 10.52
CA GLN A 151 -11.81 -15.59 9.16
C GLN A 151 -11.05 -16.55 8.23
N GLY A 152 -9.75 -16.76 8.48
CA GLY A 152 -8.86 -17.51 7.59
C GLY A 152 -8.62 -16.77 6.27
N THR A 153 -8.27 -17.49 5.20
CA THR A 153 -8.06 -16.94 3.85
C THR A 153 -8.96 -17.66 2.84
N PRO A 154 -9.03 -17.23 1.56
CA PRO A 154 -9.82 -17.94 0.54
C PRO A 154 -9.47 -19.43 0.40
N SER A 155 -8.19 -19.81 0.41
CA SER A 155 -7.80 -21.23 0.34
C SER A 155 -7.88 -21.97 1.69
N HIS A 156 -7.84 -21.25 2.82
CA HIS A 156 -7.93 -21.81 4.17
C HIS A 156 -9.02 -21.11 5.00
N PRO A 157 -10.31 -21.20 4.60
CA PRO A 157 -11.39 -20.48 5.26
C PRO A 157 -11.59 -21.00 6.69
N GLY A 158 -11.80 -20.08 7.64
CA GLY A 158 -12.04 -20.44 9.05
C GLY A 158 -10.81 -20.95 9.81
N THR A 159 -9.63 -20.97 9.18
CA THR A 159 -8.39 -21.38 9.85
C THR A 159 -7.83 -20.22 10.68
N PRO A 160 -7.68 -20.37 12.01
CA PRO A 160 -7.05 -19.35 12.82
C PRO A 160 -5.58 -19.18 12.46
N ILE A 161 -5.14 -17.94 12.30
CA ILE A 161 -3.74 -17.60 12.01
C ILE A 161 -3.25 -16.73 13.16
N PRO A 162 -2.52 -17.30 14.14
CA PRO A 162 -1.93 -16.50 15.21
C PRO A 162 -1.08 -15.38 14.62
N THR A 163 -1.32 -14.16 15.08
CA THR A 163 -0.79 -12.94 14.46
C THR A 163 -0.18 -12.02 15.51
N TYR A 164 1.07 -11.66 15.29
CA TYR A 164 1.82 -10.72 16.10
C TYR A 164 1.96 -9.38 15.38
N ILE A 165 1.50 -8.32 16.04
CA ILE A 165 1.57 -6.96 15.52
C ILE A 165 2.97 -6.41 15.72
N PHE A 166 3.58 -5.97 14.63
CA PHE A 166 4.81 -5.20 14.63
C PHE A 166 4.48 -3.70 14.57
N ALA A 167 4.73 -2.91 15.61
CA ALA A 167 5.31 -3.26 16.91
C ALA A 167 4.66 -2.47 18.05
N LEU A 168 5.07 -2.75 19.30
CA LEU A 168 4.51 -2.04 20.45
C LEU A 168 4.91 -0.56 20.49
N PHE A 169 6.17 -0.23 20.19
CA PHE A 169 6.70 1.13 20.29
C PHE A 169 7.32 1.63 18.98
N ASN A 170 7.32 2.94 18.80
CA ASN A 170 8.20 3.59 17.83
C ASN A 170 9.67 3.45 18.27
N GLU A 171 10.50 2.87 17.41
CA GLU A 171 11.90 2.53 17.73
C GLU A 171 12.87 3.48 17.02
N ASN A 172 13.20 4.61 17.68
CA ASN A 172 13.97 5.71 17.10
C ASN A 172 15.43 5.37 16.69
N HIS A 173 15.98 4.27 17.17
CA HIS A 173 17.33 3.78 16.83
C HIS A 173 17.35 2.83 15.63
N LYS A 174 16.20 2.47 15.04
CA LYS A 174 16.18 1.66 13.83
C LYS A 174 16.84 2.40 12.67
N GLY A 175 17.75 1.70 11.99
CA GLY A 175 18.34 2.13 10.71
C GLY A 175 17.43 1.81 9.53
N GLY A 176 17.88 2.09 8.32
CA GLY A 176 17.13 1.80 7.10
C GLY A 176 16.18 2.93 6.69
N ALA A 177 15.04 2.57 6.11
CA ALA A 177 14.05 3.52 5.60
C ALA A 177 13.49 4.41 6.72
N PRO A 178 13.08 5.67 6.45
CA PRO A 178 12.54 6.53 7.49
C PRO A 178 11.26 5.98 8.16
N THR A 179 10.52 5.09 7.48
CA THR A 179 9.37 4.35 8.04
C THR A 179 9.76 3.47 9.22
N GLU A 180 10.98 2.95 9.27
CA GLU A 180 11.44 1.98 10.28
C GLU A 180 11.31 2.49 11.71
N LYS A 181 11.26 3.80 11.92
CA LYS A 181 11.13 4.42 13.24
C LYS A 181 9.68 4.62 13.69
N ASN A 182 8.69 4.25 12.87
CA ASN A 182 7.30 4.71 12.99
C ASN A 182 6.24 3.58 12.92
N TRP A 183 6.58 2.34 13.31
CA TRP A 183 5.68 1.17 13.28
C TRP A 183 4.92 0.91 14.60
N GLY A 184 5.14 1.73 15.61
CA GLY A 184 4.63 1.51 16.95
C GLY A 184 3.15 1.80 17.12
N LEU A 185 2.46 0.98 17.92
CA LEU A 185 1.16 1.32 18.51
C LEU A 185 1.28 2.49 19.51
N LEU A 186 2.42 2.58 20.19
CA LEU A 186 2.71 3.55 21.24
C LEU A 186 3.96 4.38 20.92
N TYR A 187 3.96 5.63 21.38
CA TYR A 187 5.19 6.40 21.55
C TYR A 187 6.00 5.84 22.73
N PRO A 188 7.32 6.10 22.80
CA PRO A 188 8.17 5.64 23.91
C PRO A 188 7.70 6.11 25.31
N ASN A 189 6.92 7.19 25.39
CA ASN A 189 6.32 7.69 26.64
C ASN A 189 5.04 6.92 27.05
N GLY A 190 4.62 5.90 26.31
CA GLY A 190 3.43 5.09 26.56
C GLY A 190 2.13 5.70 26.04
N THR A 191 2.15 6.90 25.44
CA THR A 191 0.96 7.47 24.78
C THR A 191 0.71 6.77 23.45
N ARG A 192 -0.55 6.71 23.03
CA ARG A 192 -0.95 6.04 21.78
C ARG A 192 -0.51 6.86 20.57
N VAL A 193 0.03 6.21 19.55
CA VAL A 193 0.28 6.85 18.24
C VAL A 193 -1.04 6.99 17.49
N TYR A 194 -1.90 5.98 17.62
CA TYR A 194 -3.27 5.95 17.10
C TYR A 194 -4.13 5.02 17.98
N ASP A 195 -5.44 5.21 17.93
CA ASP A 195 -6.38 4.40 18.70
C ASP A 195 -6.75 3.12 17.95
N VAL A 196 -6.59 1.98 18.60
CA VAL A 196 -7.06 0.67 18.14
C VAL A 196 -7.42 -0.22 19.33
N SER A 197 -8.54 -0.95 19.20
CA SER A 197 -8.93 -1.98 20.18
C SER A 197 -8.32 -3.32 19.79
N LEU A 198 -7.67 -4.00 20.73
CA LEU A 198 -7.06 -5.32 20.53
C LEU A 198 -7.86 -6.47 21.17
N THR A 199 -9.04 -6.18 21.73
CA THR A 199 -9.87 -7.16 22.44
C THR A 199 -11.27 -7.25 21.83
N ASP A 200 -11.90 -8.42 22.03
CA ASP A 200 -13.31 -8.72 21.70
C ASP A 200 -14.34 -7.91 22.51
N SER A 201 -13.89 -6.89 23.24
CA SER A 201 -14.81 -5.93 23.83
C SER A 201 -15.53 -5.24 22.68
N ALA A 202 -16.82 -5.54 22.55
CA ALA A 202 -17.80 -5.02 21.60
C ALA A 202 -18.01 -3.48 21.70
N ALA A 203 -16.90 -2.75 21.84
CA ALA A 203 -16.72 -1.37 21.48
C ALA A 203 -15.59 -1.38 20.44
N VAL A 204 -15.94 -1.74 19.20
CA VAL A 204 -15.45 -0.90 18.09
C VAL A 204 -15.82 0.51 18.54
N PRO A 205 -14.88 1.41 18.87
CA PRO A 205 -15.28 2.80 19.06
C PRO A 205 -16.01 3.14 17.77
N ALA A 206 -17.30 3.45 17.85
CA ALA A 206 -18.07 3.87 16.69
C ALA A 206 -17.17 4.84 15.92
N ARG A 207 -16.74 4.46 14.70
CA ARG A 207 -15.67 5.14 13.95
C ARG A 207 -15.74 6.62 14.29
N ALA A 208 -14.72 7.16 14.95
CA ALA A 208 -14.72 8.57 15.30
C ALA A 208 -15.16 9.33 14.05
N LYS A 209 -16.20 10.14 14.17
CA LYS A 209 -16.71 10.91 13.03
C LYS A 209 -15.50 11.65 12.45
N GLN A 210 -15.24 11.42 11.17
CA GLN A 210 -14.12 12.01 10.45
C GLN A 210 -14.67 13.02 9.48
N TRP A 211 -13.91 14.10 9.28
CA TRP A 211 -14.18 15.14 8.31
C TRP A 211 -12.93 15.45 7.49
N CYS A 212 -13.11 15.92 6.27
CA CYS A 212 -12.02 16.37 5.42
C CYS A 212 -11.95 17.91 5.43
N VAL A 213 -10.82 18.48 5.87
CA VAL A 213 -10.63 19.94 5.98
C VAL A 213 -9.29 20.36 5.35
N PRO A 214 -9.11 21.64 4.98
CA PRO A 214 -7.82 22.19 4.56
C PRO A 214 -6.70 21.94 5.57
N ALA A 215 -5.54 21.54 5.08
CA ALA A 215 -4.31 21.49 5.85
C ALA A 215 -3.81 22.90 6.19
N ALA A 216 -3.08 23.05 7.29
CA ALA A 216 -2.50 24.34 7.70
C ALA A 216 -1.49 24.90 6.68
N THR A 217 -0.94 24.04 5.81
CA THR A 217 -0.01 24.36 4.73
C THR A 217 -0.70 24.77 3.42
N SER A 218 -2.04 24.77 3.37
CA SER A 218 -2.80 25.13 2.17
C SER A 218 -2.65 26.62 1.81
N ASN A 219 -2.63 26.91 0.51
CA ASN A 219 -2.55 28.28 -0.02
C ASN A 219 -3.81 28.62 -0.83
N ASP A 220 -4.12 29.92 -0.93
CA ASP A 220 -5.34 30.42 -1.55
C ASP A 220 -5.52 29.94 -3.00
N THR A 221 -4.44 29.90 -3.80
CA THR A 221 -4.51 29.43 -5.19
C THR A 221 -4.99 27.98 -5.27
N SER A 222 -4.46 27.12 -4.40
CA SER A 222 -4.80 25.69 -4.39
C SER A 222 -6.19 25.45 -3.82
N LEU A 223 -6.59 26.23 -2.80
CA LEU A 223 -7.94 26.17 -2.23
C LEU A 223 -9.00 26.59 -3.26
N GLN A 224 -8.73 27.64 -4.04
CA GLN A 224 -9.63 28.05 -5.11
C GLN A 224 -9.77 26.98 -6.19
N GLN A 225 -8.65 26.36 -6.61
CA GLN A 225 -8.69 25.26 -7.58
C GLN A 225 -9.48 24.05 -7.08
N ALA A 226 -9.35 23.70 -5.80
CA ALA A 226 -10.12 22.63 -5.20
C ALA A 226 -11.61 22.96 -5.16
N LEU A 227 -11.98 24.19 -4.80
CA LEU A 227 -13.36 24.66 -4.85
C LEU A 227 -13.94 24.61 -6.27
N ASP A 228 -13.21 25.14 -7.25
CA ASP A 228 -13.65 25.15 -8.65
C ASP A 228 -13.91 23.72 -9.16
N PHE A 229 -13.01 22.79 -8.83
CA PHE A 229 -13.18 21.37 -9.13
C PHE A 229 -14.41 20.75 -8.45
N ILE A 230 -14.56 20.95 -7.13
CA ILE A 230 -15.64 20.36 -6.35
C ILE A 230 -16.99 20.90 -6.83
N CYS A 231 -17.14 22.22 -6.93
CA CYS A 231 -18.41 22.85 -7.28
C CYS A 231 -18.82 22.56 -8.73
N SER A 232 -17.85 22.43 -9.65
CA SER A 232 -18.15 22.02 -11.04
C SER A 232 -18.51 20.55 -11.18
N SER A 233 -18.00 19.69 -10.28
CA SER A 233 -18.33 18.26 -10.28
C SER A 233 -19.78 18.00 -9.86
N ASN A 234 -20.28 18.70 -8.84
CA ASN A 234 -21.66 18.68 -8.42
C ASN A 234 -21.97 19.92 -7.56
N ALA A 235 -22.89 20.76 -8.03
CA ALA A 235 -23.27 21.99 -7.34
C ALA A 235 -23.80 21.76 -5.91
N ALA A 236 -24.30 20.56 -5.59
CA ALA A 236 -24.79 20.23 -4.25
C ALA A 236 -23.69 20.37 -3.18
N TYR A 237 -22.43 20.07 -3.49
CA TYR A 237 -21.32 20.16 -2.54
C TYR A 237 -21.03 21.59 -2.07
N CYS A 238 -21.41 22.58 -2.88
CA CYS A 238 -21.18 23.99 -2.59
C CYS A 238 -22.47 24.75 -2.23
N SER A 239 -23.62 24.09 -2.23
CA SER A 239 -24.93 24.76 -2.05
C SER A 239 -25.08 25.50 -0.71
N ALA A 240 -24.35 25.11 0.34
CA ALA A 240 -24.41 25.75 1.66
C ALA A 240 -23.45 26.95 1.83
N ILE A 241 -22.55 27.19 0.87
CA ILE A 241 -21.50 28.23 0.95
C ILE A 241 -21.69 29.38 -0.06
N GLN A 242 -22.69 29.31 -0.94
CA GLN A 242 -22.82 30.22 -2.09
C GLN A 242 -23.71 31.45 -1.86
N ASP A 243 -24.53 31.47 -0.81
CA ASP A 243 -25.49 32.57 -0.55
C ASP A 243 -25.36 33.06 0.91
N PRO A 244 -25.31 34.39 1.16
CA PRO A 244 -25.25 34.97 2.50
C PRO A 244 -26.29 34.47 3.51
N GLN A 245 -27.44 33.96 3.05
CA GLN A 245 -28.49 33.39 3.90
C GLN A 245 -28.26 31.91 4.25
N LYS A 246 -27.27 31.26 3.65
CA LYS A 246 -26.98 29.83 3.86
C LYS A 246 -26.11 29.61 5.10
N PRO A 247 -26.29 28.46 5.78
CA PRO A 247 -25.70 28.24 7.10
C PRO A 247 -24.17 28.23 7.11
N CYS A 248 -23.51 27.87 6.00
CA CYS A 248 -22.06 27.74 5.91
C CYS A 248 -21.39 28.86 5.09
N PHE A 249 -22.11 29.93 4.76
CA PHE A 249 -21.55 31.06 4.03
C PHE A 249 -20.58 31.90 4.88
N LEU A 250 -20.90 32.08 6.17
CA LEU A 250 -20.03 32.78 7.11
C LEU A 250 -19.19 31.77 7.91
N PRO A 251 -17.89 32.01 8.16
CA PRO A 251 -17.14 33.19 7.73
C PRO A 251 -16.90 33.17 6.22
N ASN A 252 -17.07 34.34 5.58
CA ASN A 252 -16.90 34.49 4.14
C ASN A 252 -15.40 34.57 3.79
N THR A 253 -14.72 33.43 3.91
CA THR A 253 -13.31 33.27 3.58
C THR A 253 -13.13 32.03 2.72
N LEU A 254 -12.09 32.06 1.89
CA LEU A 254 -11.78 30.97 0.97
C LEU A 254 -11.55 29.64 1.70
N ILE A 255 -10.83 29.66 2.81
CA ILE A 255 -10.54 28.46 3.61
C ILE A 255 -11.80 27.87 4.26
N SER A 256 -12.74 28.71 4.71
CA SER A 256 -14.00 28.24 5.31
C SER A 256 -14.93 27.60 4.28
N HIS A 257 -15.01 28.19 3.09
CA HIS A 257 -15.77 27.64 1.97
C HIS A 257 -15.14 26.34 1.46
N ALA A 258 -13.82 26.30 1.30
CA ALA A 258 -13.08 25.11 0.89
C ALA A 258 -13.26 23.97 1.91
N SER A 259 -13.17 24.26 3.21
CA SER A 259 -13.41 23.28 4.28
C SER A 259 -14.75 22.57 4.14
N PHE A 260 -15.84 23.31 3.95
CA PHE A 260 -17.15 22.70 3.80
C PHE A 260 -17.26 21.86 2.52
N ALA A 261 -16.82 22.42 1.39
CA ALA A 261 -16.90 21.75 0.10
C ALA A 261 -16.05 20.47 0.03
N MET A 262 -14.82 20.52 0.56
CA MET A 262 -13.90 19.37 0.64
C MET A 262 -14.49 18.25 1.50
N ASN A 263 -15.10 18.59 2.64
CA ASN A 263 -15.80 17.60 3.45
C ASN A 263 -17.00 17.01 2.69
N ALA A 264 -17.87 17.83 2.13
CA ALA A 264 -19.07 17.35 1.43
C ALA A 264 -18.71 16.40 0.26
N TYR A 265 -17.70 16.78 -0.54
CA TYR A 265 -17.16 15.96 -1.61
C TYR A 265 -16.58 14.64 -1.08
N TRP A 266 -15.71 14.72 -0.08
CA TRP A 266 -15.05 13.54 0.47
C TRP A 266 -16.07 12.58 1.09
N GLN A 267 -17.03 13.05 1.87
CA GLN A 267 -18.06 12.21 2.49
C GLN A 267 -18.92 11.47 1.46
N ALA A 268 -19.20 12.11 0.32
CA ALA A 268 -19.99 11.51 -0.75
C ALA A 268 -19.19 10.50 -1.60
N ASN A 269 -17.87 10.64 -1.68
CA ASN A 269 -17.04 9.87 -2.60
C ASN A 269 -16.02 8.94 -1.92
N LYS A 270 -15.83 9.02 -0.60
CA LYS A 270 -14.88 8.18 0.14
C LYS A 270 -15.18 6.68 0.04
N ALA A 271 -16.46 6.31 -0.08
CA ALA A 271 -16.86 4.92 -0.32
C ALA A 271 -16.42 4.42 -1.71
N ASN A 272 -16.16 5.33 -2.66
CA ASN A 272 -15.67 5.05 -4.00
C ASN A 272 -14.15 5.28 -4.13
N GLY A 273 -13.43 5.41 -3.02
CA GLY A 273 -11.97 5.51 -3.00
C GLY A 273 -11.39 6.94 -3.06
N SER A 274 -12.21 7.99 -2.98
CA SER A 274 -11.69 9.36 -2.88
C SER A 274 -10.97 9.58 -1.55
N THR A 275 -9.74 10.10 -1.61
CA THR A 275 -8.95 10.50 -0.44
C THR A 275 -9.22 11.96 -0.07
N CYS A 276 -8.86 12.34 1.15
CA CYS A 276 -8.85 13.75 1.58
C CYS A 276 -7.50 14.43 1.24
N ASP A 277 -6.84 14.04 0.16
CA ASP A 277 -5.52 14.59 -0.16
C ASP A 277 -5.61 15.94 -0.89
N PHE A 278 -6.51 16.05 -1.88
CA PHE A 278 -6.68 17.26 -2.70
C PHE A 278 -5.36 17.85 -3.24
N ARG A 279 -4.40 17.00 -3.64
CA ARG A 279 -3.04 17.41 -4.05
C ARG A 279 -2.23 18.00 -2.89
N GLY A 280 -2.32 17.37 -1.71
CA GLY A 280 -1.60 17.73 -0.49
C GLY A 280 -2.15 18.92 0.30
N ILE A 281 -3.35 19.43 -0.04
CA ILE A 281 -3.96 20.57 0.69
C ILE A 281 -5.10 20.16 1.63
N GLY A 282 -5.51 18.89 1.61
CA GLY A 282 -6.52 18.34 2.52
C GLY A 282 -5.90 17.49 3.62
N GLN A 283 -6.59 17.44 4.75
CA GLN A 283 -6.28 16.57 5.88
C GLN A 283 -7.56 16.08 6.55
N ILE A 284 -7.51 14.86 7.09
CA ILE A 284 -8.61 14.33 7.90
C ILE A 284 -8.52 14.92 9.30
N THR A 285 -9.67 15.31 9.86
CA THR A 285 -9.82 15.69 11.26
C THR A 285 -10.88 14.82 11.94
N ILE A 286 -10.67 14.53 13.21
CA ILE A 286 -11.65 13.90 14.12
C ILE A 286 -12.36 14.95 14.99
N THR A 287 -11.98 16.22 14.88
CA THR A 287 -12.66 17.34 15.53
C THR A 287 -13.75 17.84 14.60
N ASP A 288 -15.00 17.84 15.08
CA ASP A 288 -16.16 18.33 14.32
C ASP A 288 -15.93 19.80 13.91
N PRO A 289 -15.78 20.11 12.62
CA PRO A 289 -15.58 21.47 12.13
C PRO A 289 -16.88 22.26 12.04
N SER A 290 -18.03 21.69 12.45
CA SER A 290 -19.32 22.38 12.49
C SER A 290 -19.30 23.57 13.44
N TYR A 291 -20.02 24.63 13.09
CA TYR A 291 -20.15 25.83 13.92
C TYR A 291 -21.49 26.52 13.67
N GLY A 292 -22.07 27.12 14.70
CA GLY A 292 -23.37 27.79 14.59
C GLY A 292 -24.44 26.87 13.97
N SER A 293 -25.00 27.29 12.85
CA SER A 293 -25.94 26.50 12.05
C SER A 293 -25.29 25.73 10.88
N CYS A 294 -23.98 25.90 10.64
CA CYS A 294 -23.23 25.16 9.64
C CYS A 294 -22.88 23.76 10.15
N THR A 295 -23.51 22.72 9.57
CA THR A 295 -23.30 21.33 9.96
C THR A 295 -22.51 20.57 8.90
N TYR A 296 -21.39 19.97 9.30
CA TYR A 296 -20.59 19.12 8.46
C TYR A 296 -21.05 17.67 8.60
N ASN A 297 -21.45 17.05 7.49
CA ASN A 297 -21.85 15.64 7.52
C ASN A 297 -20.65 14.73 7.84
N SER A 298 -20.93 13.66 8.56
CA SER A 298 -20.01 12.59 8.89
C SER A 298 -20.71 11.25 8.67
N ASN A 299 -20.76 10.78 7.41
CA ASN A 299 -21.41 9.51 7.12
C ASN A 299 -20.53 8.38 7.69
N VAL A 300 -20.95 7.77 8.79
CA VAL A 300 -20.43 6.48 9.26
C VAL A 300 -21.31 5.43 8.59
N SER A 301 -20.76 4.59 7.72
CA SER A 301 -21.53 3.44 7.22
C SER A 301 -21.66 2.42 8.36
N GLU A 302 -22.80 2.42 9.02
CA GLU A 302 -23.16 1.40 10.00
C GLU A 302 -23.35 0.03 9.32
N SER A 303 -22.62 -0.97 9.80
CA SER A 303 -22.93 -2.41 9.83
C SER A 303 -23.53 -3.11 8.59
N ILE A 304 -22.83 -4.14 8.09
CA ILE A 304 -23.46 -5.30 7.40
C ILE A 304 -23.27 -6.55 8.29
N PRO A 305 -24.33 -7.25 8.74
CA PRO A 305 -24.27 -8.60 9.29
C PRO A 305 -24.44 -9.71 8.20
N PRO A 306 -24.14 -11.00 8.49
CA PRO A 306 -23.74 -11.99 7.48
C PRO A 306 -24.81 -13.02 7.02
N SER A 307 -24.51 -13.67 5.87
CA SER A 307 -25.06 -14.93 5.27
C SER A 307 -26.46 -14.81 4.59
N ILE A 308 -26.77 -15.36 3.41
CA ILE A 308 -26.70 -16.77 2.91
C ILE A 308 -26.68 -16.80 1.34
N SER A 309 -26.01 -17.80 0.74
CA SER A 309 -25.83 -18.10 -0.72
C SER A 309 -27.09 -18.62 -1.48
N PRO A 310 -27.03 -19.11 -2.75
CA PRO A 310 -27.26 -18.40 -4.03
C PRO A 310 -28.40 -19.02 -4.92
N PRO A 311 -28.61 -18.55 -6.18
CA PRO A 311 -28.64 -19.50 -7.31
C PRO A 311 -27.95 -19.00 -8.62
N PRO A 312 -27.57 -19.90 -9.57
CA PRO A 312 -26.81 -19.56 -10.79
C PRO A 312 -27.69 -19.53 -12.08
N PRO A 313 -27.13 -19.39 -13.30
CA PRO A 313 -26.66 -18.16 -13.95
C PRO A 313 -27.39 -17.88 -15.28
N SER A 314 -27.16 -16.73 -15.91
CA SER A 314 -27.36 -16.55 -17.37
C SER A 314 -26.46 -15.45 -17.93
N ALA A 315 -25.68 -15.80 -18.94
CA ALA A 315 -24.71 -14.96 -19.67
C ALA A 315 -25.39 -13.86 -20.52
N PRO A 316 -24.65 -12.81 -20.95
CA PRO A 316 -24.12 -12.86 -22.32
C PRO A 316 -22.73 -12.20 -22.57
N THR A 317 -21.96 -12.89 -23.41
CA THR A 317 -20.94 -12.49 -24.41
C THR A 317 -20.24 -11.11 -24.37
N SER A 318 -18.89 -11.16 -24.38
CA SER A 318 -17.96 -10.05 -24.63
C SER A 318 -17.57 -9.92 -26.12
N PRO A 319 -17.21 -8.71 -26.62
CA PRO A 319 -16.45 -8.51 -27.86
C PRO A 319 -14.92 -8.50 -27.63
N PRO A 320 -14.09 -8.63 -28.68
CA PRO A 320 -12.71 -9.11 -28.59
C PRO A 320 -11.65 -8.04 -28.28
N LEU A 321 -10.59 -8.49 -27.61
CA LEU A 321 -9.34 -7.77 -27.32
C LEU A 321 -8.43 -7.63 -28.56
N THR A 322 -7.80 -6.46 -28.70
CA THR A 322 -6.63 -6.23 -29.57
C THR A 322 -5.30 -6.48 -28.82
N PRO A 323 -4.20 -6.86 -29.53
CA PRO A 323 -3.04 -7.52 -28.93
C PRO A 323 -1.96 -6.59 -28.37
N THR A 324 -1.23 -7.11 -27.38
CA THR A 324 -0.10 -6.54 -26.61
C THR A 324 1.23 -6.57 -27.40
N PRO A 325 2.14 -5.58 -27.27
CA PRO A 325 3.49 -5.65 -27.86
C PRO A 325 4.52 -6.36 -26.94
N THR A 326 5.53 -6.98 -27.57
CA THR A 326 6.58 -7.85 -27.00
C THR A 326 7.76 -7.12 -26.34
N SER A 327 8.53 -7.86 -25.52
CA SER A 327 9.50 -7.44 -24.49
C SER A 327 10.82 -6.77 -24.91
N ASP A 328 11.08 -6.52 -26.20
CA ASP A 328 12.41 -6.06 -26.66
C ASP A 328 12.57 -4.53 -26.80
N ASN A 329 11.50 -3.75 -26.68
CA ASN A 329 11.52 -2.30 -26.86
C ASN A 329 11.27 -1.57 -25.53
N GLN A 330 12.21 -1.66 -24.59
CA GLN A 330 12.13 -0.93 -23.32
C GLN A 330 13.43 -0.18 -23.05
N TRP A 331 13.31 1.08 -22.64
CA TRP A 331 14.40 1.96 -22.23
C TRP A 331 14.10 2.58 -20.87
N CYS A 332 15.14 2.87 -20.09
CA CYS A 332 15.02 3.53 -18.80
C CYS A 332 15.45 4.99 -18.89
N ILE A 333 14.53 5.93 -18.62
CA ILE A 333 14.82 7.37 -18.67
C ILE A 333 14.52 8.04 -17.34
N ALA A 334 15.12 9.21 -17.10
CA ALA A 334 14.73 10.06 -16.00
C ALA A 334 13.40 10.77 -16.31
N LYS A 335 12.59 11.03 -15.28
CA LYS A 335 11.32 11.76 -15.42
C LYS A 335 11.57 13.24 -15.71
N GLU A 336 10.71 13.87 -16.51
CA GLU A 336 10.90 15.27 -16.97
C GLU A 336 10.88 16.32 -15.85
N MET A 337 10.28 16.03 -14.69
CA MET A 337 10.20 16.95 -13.54
C MET A 337 10.98 16.47 -12.31
N SER A 338 11.98 15.62 -12.50
CA SER A 338 12.87 15.21 -11.42
C SER A 338 13.72 16.38 -10.94
N ASP A 339 13.90 16.51 -9.63
CA ASP A 339 14.74 17.55 -9.06
C ASP A 339 16.23 17.30 -9.39
N ASN A 340 16.98 18.38 -9.60
CA ASN A 340 18.39 18.30 -10.01
C ASN A 340 19.27 17.56 -9.00
N LYS A 341 18.90 17.54 -7.71
CA LYS A 341 19.69 16.87 -6.67
C LYS A 341 19.58 15.35 -6.84
N SER A 342 18.36 14.83 -6.96
CA SER A 342 18.12 13.40 -7.20
C SER A 342 18.70 12.92 -8.54
N LEU A 343 18.62 13.76 -9.59
CA LEU A 343 19.24 13.47 -10.89
C LEU A 343 20.77 13.34 -10.78
N GLN A 344 21.43 14.27 -10.05
CA GLN A 344 22.87 14.20 -9.84
C GLN A 344 23.26 13.00 -8.99
N GLU A 345 22.52 12.69 -7.92
CA GLU A 345 22.78 11.53 -7.05
C GLU A 345 22.67 10.20 -7.84
N SER A 346 21.69 10.09 -8.74
CA SER A 346 21.54 8.91 -9.60
C SER A 346 22.63 8.80 -10.65
N LEU A 347 23.05 9.94 -11.24
CA LEU A 347 24.15 9.99 -12.18
C LEU A 347 25.47 9.58 -11.50
N ASP A 348 25.77 10.15 -10.33
CA ASP A 348 26.95 9.84 -9.53
C ASP A 348 26.97 8.36 -9.12
N TYR A 349 25.83 7.81 -8.70
CA TYR A 349 25.69 6.39 -8.40
C TYR A 349 26.09 5.50 -9.58
N VAL A 350 25.54 5.77 -10.77
CA VAL A 350 25.82 4.99 -11.98
C VAL A 350 27.29 5.11 -12.40
N CYS A 351 27.83 6.33 -12.42
CA CYS A 351 29.21 6.56 -12.85
C CYS A 351 30.23 5.97 -11.87
N ASN A 352 29.93 5.97 -10.58
CA ASN A 352 30.79 5.36 -9.55
C ASN A 352 30.70 3.83 -9.54
N PHE A 353 29.59 3.25 -9.99
CA PHE A 353 29.46 1.81 -10.14
C PHE A 353 30.40 1.29 -11.24
N ASP A 354 30.35 1.89 -12.43
CA ASP A 354 31.28 1.62 -13.52
C ASP A 354 31.32 2.81 -14.49
N ALA A 355 32.50 3.42 -14.64
CA ALA A 355 32.70 4.61 -15.46
C ALA A 355 32.29 4.43 -16.93
N LYS A 356 32.21 3.19 -17.43
CA LYS A 356 31.77 2.91 -18.81
C LYS A 356 30.36 3.44 -19.09
N PHE A 357 29.47 3.46 -18.10
CA PHE A 357 28.09 3.92 -18.25
C PHE A 357 27.97 5.44 -18.47
N CYS A 358 29.01 6.19 -18.12
CA CYS A 358 29.06 7.65 -18.26
C CYS A 358 30.10 8.12 -19.28
N SER A 359 30.73 7.18 -20.00
CA SER A 359 31.80 7.51 -20.96
C SER A 359 31.30 8.31 -22.16
N LEU A 360 30.09 8.03 -22.66
CA LEU A 360 29.53 8.64 -23.86
C LEU A 360 28.83 9.99 -23.63
N ILE A 361 28.66 10.40 -22.37
CA ILE A 361 28.06 11.69 -21.97
C ILE A 361 29.13 12.73 -21.57
N GLN A 362 30.42 12.45 -21.81
CA GLN A 362 31.49 13.41 -21.55
C GLN A 362 31.64 14.42 -22.68
N ASN A 363 32.24 15.58 -22.39
CA ASN A 363 32.45 16.64 -23.38
C ASN A 363 33.17 16.11 -24.64
N GLY A 364 32.57 16.31 -25.81
CA GLY A 364 33.08 15.83 -27.11
C GLY A 364 32.67 14.40 -27.48
N GLN A 365 31.80 13.74 -26.70
CA GLN A 365 31.30 12.39 -26.97
C GLN A 365 29.92 12.38 -27.65
N PRO A 366 29.53 11.28 -28.32
CA PRO A 366 28.31 11.23 -29.14
C PRO A 366 26.99 11.46 -28.39
N CYS A 367 26.93 11.22 -27.08
CA CYS A 367 25.73 11.36 -26.27
C CYS A 367 25.85 12.53 -25.27
N PHE A 368 26.72 13.50 -25.55
CA PHE A 368 26.85 14.71 -24.74
C PHE A 368 25.68 15.69 -24.92
N GLU A 369 25.07 15.75 -26.10
CA GLU A 369 23.96 16.66 -26.36
C GLU A 369 22.58 15.95 -26.29
N PRO A 370 21.53 16.58 -25.73
CA PRO A 370 21.54 17.92 -25.13
C PRO A 370 22.29 17.94 -23.79
N ASN A 371 23.14 18.95 -23.58
CA ASN A 371 23.92 19.13 -22.35
C ASN A 371 23.02 19.58 -21.18
N THR A 372 22.21 18.65 -20.67
CA THR A 372 21.35 18.83 -19.51
C THR A 372 21.51 17.66 -18.55
N LEU A 373 21.37 17.94 -17.25
CA LEU A 373 21.50 16.91 -16.22
C LEU A 373 20.47 15.78 -16.39
N ASN A 374 19.25 16.10 -16.85
CA ASN A 374 18.21 15.11 -17.11
C ASN A 374 18.58 14.18 -18.28
N ALA A 375 19.12 14.71 -19.38
CA ALA A 375 19.51 13.91 -20.53
C ALA A 375 20.71 13.00 -20.22
N HIS A 376 21.72 13.54 -19.52
CA HIS A 376 22.88 12.75 -19.08
C HIS A 376 22.49 11.66 -18.08
N ALA A 377 21.63 11.98 -17.10
CA ALA A 377 21.08 11.01 -16.17
C ALA A 377 20.28 9.92 -16.91
N SER A 378 19.38 10.30 -17.82
CA SER A 378 18.59 9.35 -18.62
C SER A 378 19.47 8.37 -19.41
N PHE A 379 20.55 8.87 -20.04
CA PHE A 379 21.47 8.01 -20.79
C PHE A 379 22.24 7.04 -19.87
N ALA A 380 22.79 7.55 -18.76
CA ALA A 380 23.55 6.74 -17.82
C ALA A 380 22.65 5.69 -17.16
N MET A 381 21.46 6.10 -16.71
CA MET A 381 20.44 5.23 -16.12
C MET A 381 19.99 4.13 -17.10
N ASN A 382 19.74 4.47 -18.36
CA ASN A 382 19.45 3.47 -19.39
C ASN A 382 20.60 2.48 -19.54
N SER A 383 21.82 2.97 -19.69
CA SER A 383 23.00 2.12 -19.92
C SER A 383 23.25 1.15 -18.76
N TYR A 384 23.11 1.63 -17.52
CA TYR A 384 23.18 0.79 -16.32
C TYR A 384 22.03 -0.22 -16.27
N TRP A 385 20.80 0.22 -16.53
CA TRP A 385 19.63 -0.63 -16.45
C TRP A 385 19.66 -1.74 -17.52
N GLN A 386 20.04 -1.44 -18.76
CA GLN A 386 20.16 -2.44 -19.82
C GLN A 386 21.17 -3.54 -19.48
N ALA A 387 22.28 -3.19 -18.80
CA ALA A 387 23.29 -4.15 -18.37
C ALA A 387 22.84 -5.05 -17.20
N ASN A 388 21.86 -4.59 -16.40
CA ASN A 388 21.48 -5.26 -15.14
C ASN A 388 20.03 -5.78 -15.12
N LYS A 389 19.18 -5.42 -16.08
CA LYS A 389 17.76 -5.81 -16.10
C LYS A 389 17.53 -7.32 -16.21
N ALA A 390 18.43 -8.04 -16.89
CA ALA A 390 18.39 -9.50 -16.96
C ALA A 390 18.64 -10.18 -15.60
N ASN A 391 19.28 -9.47 -14.66
CA ASN A 391 19.57 -9.93 -13.30
C ASN A 391 18.61 -9.30 -12.26
N GLY A 392 17.44 -8.82 -12.70
CA GLY A 392 16.43 -8.23 -11.80
C GLY A 392 16.61 -6.74 -11.49
N GLY A 393 17.52 -6.04 -12.18
CA GLY A 393 17.65 -4.58 -12.07
C GLY A 393 16.40 -3.84 -12.57
N ASN A 394 15.87 -2.92 -11.77
CA ASN A 394 14.70 -2.11 -12.14
C ASN A 394 15.08 -0.68 -12.55
N CYS A 395 14.21 -0.02 -13.30
CA CYS A 395 14.36 1.37 -13.72
C CYS A 395 13.71 2.32 -12.69
N ASP A 396 14.19 2.31 -11.45
CA ASP A 396 13.62 3.16 -10.38
C ASP A 396 14.53 4.35 -10.02
N PHE A 397 15.82 4.12 -9.78
CA PHE A 397 16.81 5.16 -9.43
C PHE A 397 16.33 6.13 -8.33
N GLY A 398 15.80 5.59 -7.23
CA GLY A 398 15.29 6.43 -6.14
C GLY A 398 14.00 7.16 -6.53
N GLY A 399 13.17 6.54 -7.38
CA GLY A 399 11.90 7.06 -7.85
C GLY A 399 11.98 8.08 -8.99
N ILE A 400 13.15 8.38 -9.56
CA ILE A 400 13.27 9.31 -10.70
C ILE A 400 13.30 8.62 -12.06
N GLY A 401 13.51 7.30 -12.10
CA GLY A 401 13.49 6.48 -13.31
C GLY A 401 12.08 6.11 -13.76
N GLN A 402 11.90 5.97 -15.07
CA GLN A 402 10.70 5.40 -15.69
C GLN A 402 11.05 4.61 -16.95
N VAL A 403 10.33 3.49 -17.17
CA VAL A 403 10.45 2.73 -18.41
C VAL A 403 9.62 3.38 -19.50
N THR A 404 10.24 3.62 -20.65
CA THR A 404 9.57 4.03 -21.89
C THR A 404 9.67 2.92 -22.92
N TYR A 405 8.67 2.86 -23.80
CA TYR A 405 8.63 1.96 -24.96
C TYR A 405 8.93 2.68 -26.28
N THR A 406 9.33 3.95 -26.19
CA THR A 406 9.80 4.77 -27.30
C THR A 406 11.29 5.02 -27.08
N ASN A 407 12.11 4.80 -28.12
CA ASN A 407 13.55 5.06 -28.06
C ASN A 407 13.79 6.54 -27.73
N PRO A 408 14.37 6.87 -26.57
CA PRO A 408 14.44 8.23 -26.04
C PRO A 408 15.51 9.11 -26.69
#